data_AF-A0A957DT23-F1
#
_entry.id   AF-A0A957DT23-F1
#
_cell.length_a   1.000
_cell.length_b   1.000
_cell.length_c   1.000
_cell.angle_alpha   90.00
_cell.angle_beta   90.00
_cell.angle_gamma   90.00
#
_symmetry.space_group_name_H-M   'P 1'
#
loop_
_entity.id
_entity.type
_entity.pdbx_description
1 polymer ?
#
loop_
_entity_poly.entity_id
_entity_poly.type
_entity_poly.pdbx_seq_one_letter_code
_entity_poly.pdbx_strand_id
1 'polypeptide(L)'
;MNSEKAQQNALEDIRLNVKLKLVALWASLMFFVIYLDYFHLYMPGKIEEILAGKMFVFDITQVSLLAGLATITIPALMISLSAALPAKANRWTNIIVA
;
A
#
# COMPACT_ATOMS: atom_id res chain seq x y z
N MET A 1 -23.49 -1.68 49.63
CA MET A 1 -22.71 -1.08 48.54
C MET A 1 -21.36 -1.75 48.52
N ASN A 2 -21.12 -2.74 47.66
CA ASN A 2 -19.78 -3.25 47.42
C ASN A 2 -19.59 -3.38 45.91
N SER A 3 -18.70 -2.54 45.43
CA SER A 3 -18.41 -2.15 44.06
C SER A 3 -18.28 -3.33 43.10
N GLU A 4 -19.06 -3.26 42.02
CA GLU A 4 -18.76 -3.95 40.76
C GLU A 4 -17.35 -3.54 40.34
N LYS A 5 -16.40 -4.48 40.46
CA LYS A 5 -15.05 -4.28 39.94
C LYS A 5 -15.18 -4.15 38.43
N ALA A 6 -14.97 -2.93 37.94
CA ALA A 6 -14.78 -2.66 36.52
C ALA A 6 -13.74 -3.65 35.98
N GLN A 7 -14.18 -4.57 35.13
CA GLN A 7 -13.33 -5.46 34.38
C GLN A 7 -12.50 -4.57 33.45
N GLN A 8 -11.30 -4.21 33.89
CA GLN A 8 -10.33 -3.52 33.07
C GLN A 8 -10.05 -4.45 31.89
N ASN A 9 -10.51 -4.05 30.70
CA ASN A 9 -10.19 -4.72 29.44
C ASN A 9 -8.67 -4.72 29.30
N ALA A 10 -8.03 -5.82 29.72
CA ALA A 10 -6.61 -6.03 29.53
C ALA A 10 -6.33 -6.05 28.03
N LEU A 11 -5.28 -5.35 27.58
CA LEU A 11 -4.87 -5.35 26.19
C LEU A 11 -4.41 -6.77 25.82
N GLU A 12 -5.12 -7.44 24.92
CA GLU A 12 -4.79 -8.78 24.44
C GLU A 12 -4.00 -8.70 23.12
N ASP A 13 -2.80 -9.28 23.10
CA ASP A 13 -2.02 -9.43 21.87
C ASP A 13 -2.48 -10.62 21.04
N ILE A 14 -3.05 -10.35 19.87
CA ILE A 14 -3.49 -11.39 18.93
C ILE A 14 -2.30 -11.84 18.08
N ARG A 15 -2.05 -13.16 18.05
CA ARG A 15 -1.07 -13.75 17.14
C ARG A 15 -1.56 -13.69 15.69
N LEU A 16 -1.09 -12.71 14.94
CA LEU A 16 -1.41 -12.60 13.51
C LEU A 16 -0.67 -13.67 12.69
N ASN A 17 -1.42 -14.34 11.82
CA ASN A 17 -0.82 -15.25 10.85
C ASN A 17 0.00 -14.47 9.80
N VAL A 18 0.92 -15.17 9.11
CA VAL A 18 1.84 -14.54 8.16
C VAL A 18 1.09 -13.86 7.00
N LYS A 19 -0.04 -14.43 6.54
CA LYS A 19 -0.83 -13.82 5.46
C LYS A 19 -1.33 -12.44 5.85
N LEU A 20 -1.86 -12.30 7.06
CA LEU A 20 -2.39 -11.04 7.54
C LEU A 20 -1.29 -9.99 7.71
N LYS A 21 -0.08 -10.41 8.12
CA LYS A 21 1.10 -9.53 8.13
C LYS A 21 1.45 -9.05 6.71
N LEU A 22 1.43 -9.94 5.71
CA LEU A 22 1.69 -9.57 4.32
C LEU A 22 0.63 -8.60 3.77
N VAL A 23 -0.65 -8.87 4.03
CA VAL A 23 -1.75 -7.96 3.66
C VAL A 23 -1.53 -6.57 4.27
N ALA A 24 -1.19 -6.51 5.57
CA ALA A 24 -0.94 -5.25 6.26
C ALA A 24 0.28 -4.50 5.69
N LEU A 25 1.36 -5.21 5.35
CA LEU A 25 2.56 -4.63 4.75
C LEU A 25 2.28 -4.07 3.34
N TRP A 26 1.61 -4.82 2.48
CA TRP A 26 1.22 -4.33 1.14
C TRP A 26 0.26 -3.15 1.22
N ALA A 27 -0.70 -3.17 2.14
CA ALA A 27 -1.59 -2.05 2.37
C ALA A 27 -0.83 -0.81 2.84
N SER A 28 0.09 -0.96 3.81
CA SER A 28 0.93 0.14 4.29
C SER A 28 1.79 0.73 3.18
N LEU A 29 2.39 -0.11 2.32
CA LEU A 29 3.15 0.35 1.17
C LEU A 29 2.25 1.14 0.20
N MET A 30 1.06 0.61 -0.11
CA MET A 30 0.09 1.26 -0.99
C MET A 30 -0.30 2.66 -0.47
N PHE A 31 -0.58 2.78 0.82
CA PHE A 31 -0.86 4.07 1.46
C PHE A 31 0.33 5.04 1.36
N PHE A 32 1.56 4.56 1.54
CA PHE A 32 2.75 5.39 1.39
C PHE A 32 2.89 5.92 -0.04
N VAL A 33 2.68 5.06 -1.04
CA VAL A 33 2.72 5.47 -2.45
C VAL A 33 1.66 6.52 -2.77
N ILE A 34 0.40 6.32 -2.37
CA ILE A 34 -0.67 7.33 -2.57
C ILE A 34 -0.29 8.65 -1.90
N TYR A 35 0.22 8.58 -0.67
CA TYR A 35 0.59 9.80 0.05
C TYR A 35 1.73 10.55 -0.65
N LEU A 36 2.73 9.83 -1.17
CA LEU A 36 3.82 10.43 -1.94
C LEU A 36 3.32 11.08 -3.23
N ASP A 37 2.44 10.42 -3.98
CA ASP A 37 1.84 10.98 -5.19
C ASP A 37 1.06 12.27 -4.89
N TYR A 38 0.30 12.27 -3.79
CA TYR A 38 -0.42 13.43 -3.33
C TYR A 38 0.52 14.54 -2.87
N PHE A 39 1.54 14.21 -2.07
CA PHE A 39 2.53 15.16 -1.57
C PHE A 39 3.34 15.80 -2.71
N HIS A 40 3.61 15.05 -3.78
CA HIS A 40 4.31 15.54 -4.96
C HIS A 40 3.61 16.73 -5.60
N LEU A 41 2.27 16.77 -5.57
CA LEU A 41 1.49 17.90 -6.11
C LEU A 41 1.72 19.21 -5.33
N TYR A 42 2.14 19.13 -4.07
CA TYR A 42 2.43 20.30 -3.24
C TYR A 42 3.88 20.79 -3.37
N MET A 43 4.75 20.04 -4.05
CA MET A 43 6.12 20.48 -4.26
C MET A 43 6.16 21.66 -5.23
N PRO A 44 6.96 22.71 -4.95
CA PRO A 44 7.06 23.87 -5.82
C PRO A 44 7.43 23.50 -7.26
N GLY A 45 6.71 24.05 -8.23
CA GLY A 45 6.95 23.83 -9.66
C GLY A 45 6.32 22.56 -10.24
N LYS A 46 5.80 21.64 -9.42
CA LYS A 46 5.31 20.34 -9.92
C LYS A 46 3.98 20.42 -10.65
N ILE A 47 3.07 21.28 -10.21
CA ILE A 47 1.82 21.50 -10.93
C ILE A 47 2.12 22.14 -12.30
N GLU A 48 3.03 23.11 -12.36
CA GLU A 48 3.42 23.77 -13.60
C GLU A 48 4.11 22.80 -14.57
N GLU A 49 4.99 21.92 -14.07
CA GLU A 49 5.59 20.83 -14.87
C GLU A 49 4.52 19.89 -15.45
N ILE A 50 3.54 19.48 -14.63
CA ILE A 50 2.44 18.61 -15.06
C ILE A 50 1.59 19.29 -16.13
N LEU A 51 1.25 20.57 -15.96
CA LEU A 51 0.52 21.37 -16.95
C LEU A 51 1.31 21.55 -18.26
N ALA A 52 2.64 21.57 -18.18
CA ALA A 52 3.53 21.57 -19.33
C ALA A 52 3.72 20.19 -19.97
N GLY A 53 2.98 19.17 -19.50
CA GLY A 53 3.04 17.81 -20.05
C GLY A 53 4.22 16.99 -19.54
N LYS A 54 4.79 17.31 -18.39
CA LYS A 54 5.91 16.58 -17.79
C LYS A 54 5.54 15.91 -16.48
N MET A 55 5.99 14.67 -16.30
CA MET A 55 5.86 13.91 -15.06
C MET A 55 7.26 13.51 -14.62
N PHE A 56 7.72 14.11 -13.52
CA PHE A 56 9.08 13.89 -13.00
C PHE A 56 10.16 14.29 -14.03
N VAL A 57 10.89 13.33 -14.62
CA VAL A 57 11.91 13.56 -15.66
C VAL A 57 11.40 13.17 -17.06
N PHE A 58 10.17 12.65 -17.16
CA PHE A 58 9.60 12.12 -18.40
C PHE A 58 8.51 13.02 -18.95
N ASP A 59 8.30 12.95 -20.26
CA ASP A 59 7.09 13.52 -20.87
C ASP A 59 5.88 12.63 -20.57
N ILE A 60 4.73 13.26 -20.36
CA ILE A 60 3.45 12.59 -20.19
C ILE A 60 3.05 12.01 -21.55
N THR A 61 3.15 10.69 -21.65
CA THR A 61 2.82 9.89 -22.81
C THR A 61 1.94 8.73 -22.37
N GLN A 62 1.28 8.07 -23.30
CA GLN A 62 0.51 6.87 -23.00
C GLN A 62 1.36 5.80 -22.29
N VAL A 63 2.64 5.69 -22.66
CA VAL A 63 3.56 4.70 -22.08
C VAL A 63 3.92 5.06 -20.64
N SER A 64 4.22 6.32 -20.34
CA SER A 64 4.55 6.73 -18.97
C SER A 64 3.35 6.62 -18.02
N LEU A 65 2.14 6.96 -18.49
CA LEU A 65 0.91 6.76 -17.74
C LEU A 65 0.62 5.27 -17.48
N LEU A 66 0.81 4.41 -18.48
CA LEU A 66 0.64 2.98 -18.32
C LEU A 66 1.66 2.38 -17.34
N ALA A 67 2.91 2.83 -17.40
CA ALA A 67 3.96 2.41 -16.48
C ALA A 67 3.66 2.83 -15.03
N GLY A 68 3.20 4.07 -14.84
CA GLY A 68 2.71 4.53 -13.54
C GLY A 68 1.57 3.66 -13.01
N LEU A 69 0.54 3.44 -13.82
CA LEU A 69 -0.60 2.59 -13.45
C LEU A 69 -0.19 1.15 -13.12
N ALA A 70 0.69 0.55 -13.93
CA ALA A 70 1.21 -0.79 -13.69
C ALA A 70 1.94 -0.87 -12.34
N THR A 71 2.72 0.16 -12.00
CA THR A 71 3.45 0.25 -10.72
C THR A 71 2.49 0.26 -9.53
N ILE A 72 1.39 1.03 -9.60
CA ILE A 72 0.36 1.11 -8.56
C ILE A 72 -0.49 -0.17 -8.48
N THR A 73 -0.71 -0.84 -9.61
CA THR A 73 -1.52 -2.06 -9.69
C THR A 73 -0.88 -3.23 -8.93
N ILE A 74 0.45 -3.33 -8.93
CA ILE A 74 1.18 -4.39 -8.23
C ILE A 74 0.85 -4.44 -6.73
N PRO A 75 1.11 -3.38 -5.92
CA PRO A 75 0.80 -3.41 -4.50
C PRO A 75 -0.70 -3.56 -4.25
N ALA A 76 -1.56 -2.93 -5.06
CA ALA A 76 -3.01 -3.07 -4.94
C ALA A 76 -3.48 -4.53 -5.10
N LEU A 77 -2.97 -5.26 -6.09
CA LEU A 77 -3.27 -6.68 -6.28
C LEU A 77 -2.67 -7.54 -5.16
N MET A 78 -1.46 -7.21 -4.71
CA MET A 78 -0.78 -7.99 -3.66
C MET A 78 -1.51 -7.98 -2.32
N ILE A 79 -2.28 -6.92 -2.00
CA ILE A 79 -3.17 -6.90 -0.83
C ILE A 79 -4.18 -8.05 -0.92
N SER A 80 -4.93 -8.14 -2.03
CA SER A 80 -5.96 -9.15 -2.24
C SER A 80 -5.37 -10.56 -2.41
N LEU A 81 -4.28 -10.69 -3.19
CA LEU A 81 -3.61 -11.96 -3.43
C LEU A 81 -3.01 -12.54 -2.14
N SER A 82 -2.45 -11.70 -1.27
CA SER A 82 -1.90 -12.13 0.02
C SER A 82 -2.96 -12.71 0.96
N ALA A 83 -4.20 -12.24 0.85
CA ALA A 83 -5.33 -12.79 1.60
C ALA A 83 -5.88 -14.07 0.96
N ALA A 84 -6.07 -14.08 -0.35
CA ALA A 84 -6.81 -15.12 -1.06
C ALA A 84 -5.97 -16.37 -1.39
N LEU A 85 -4.68 -16.23 -1.72
CA LEU A 85 -3.88 -17.34 -2.22
C LEU A 85 -3.57 -18.39 -1.14
N PRO A 86 -3.50 -19.69 -1.50
CA PRO A 86 -3.02 -20.74 -0.59
C PRO A 86 -1.56 -20.51 -0.21
N ALA A 87 -1.14 -20.99 0.96
CA ALA A 87 0.14 -20.62 1.57
C ALA A 87 1.37 -20.83 0.67
N LYS A 88 1.41 -21.93 -0.10
CA LYS A 88 2.52 -22.22 -1.02
C LYS A 88 2.60 -21.19 -2.16
N ALA A 89 1.46 -20.91 -2.81
CA ALA A 89 1.41 -19.92 -3.89
C ALA A 89 1.72 -18.51 -3.36
N ASN A 90 1.11 -18.14 -2.24
CA ASN A 90 1.31 -16.82 -1.64
C ASN A 90 2.78 -16.52 -1.33
N ARG A 91 3.52 -17.53 -0.84
CA ARG A 91 4.95 -17.40 -0.55
C ARG A 91 5.74 -17.10 -1.82
N TRP A 92 5.54 -17.86 -2.89
CA TRP A 92 6.27 -17.63 -4.14
C TRP A 92 5.89 -16.33 -4.81
N THR A 93 4.60 -15.97 -4.82
CA THR A 93 4.15 -14.68 -5.36
C THR A 93 4.80 -13.51 -4.63
N ASN A 94 4.83 -13.54 -3.29
CA ASN A 94 5.48 -12.47 -2.52
C ASN A 94 6.99 -12.41 -2.76
N ILE A 95 7.68 -13.54 -2.90
CA ILE A 95 9.13 -13.57 -3.17
C ILE A 95 9.48 -13.04 -4.57
N ILE A 96 8.62 -13.27 -5.56
CA ILE A 96 8.86 -12.82 -6.95
C ILE A 96 8.59 -11.32 -7.09
N VAL A 97 7.60 -10.81 -6.34
CA VAL A 97 7.10 -9.44 -6.49
C VAL A 97 7.82 -8.45 -5.56
N ALA A 98 8.24 -8.87 -4.37
CA ALA A 98 8.96 -8.04 -3.41
C ALA A 98 10.48 -8.03 -3.70
#